data_AF-A0A3P3QP46-F1
#
_entry.id   AF-A0A3P3QP46-F1
#
_cell.length_a   1.000
_cell.length_b   1.000
_cell.length_c   1.000
_cell.angle_alpha   90.00
_cell.angle_beta   90.00
_cell.angle_gamma   90.00
#
_symmetry.space_group_name_H-M   'P 1'
#
loop_
_entity.id
_entity.type
_entity.pdbx_description
1 polymer ?
#
loop_
_entity_poly.entity_id
_entity_poly.type
_entity_poly.pdbx_seq_one_letter_code
_entity_poly.pdbx_strand_id
1 'polypeptide(L)'
;MVLEQNLSLVNKVNRLLNWGHWFTFFNILLALVITAAYWWAEPLPQSMTGWVYLVTNWLGHTAFLCFLFFILTIFPVTLIFPYQRHVRGIAAVLATVGLVALIFDAYVYQALGYHVGSASSEQTIDLLRQQVVTNLRNFILITSVVFALLLAIELVLSNFCWKKVPRLQASGVGQPALYLFLGCFVASHSLHIWADAQLDLDVMKQDNVLPFTYPATANTFLAKYNLLDLSSLKESKAEQLQRPTNWREPEALQCVSQPAEPVTVVILPALSANDVALLEQNKFKAQQQHFAPVETQSALLNLVYGSMQLNKEMVSALQQPPAWLEQLPAGSFSLSASDAQYQQLLPWLPLTEQATAAVKIKFSRDLGSELAQLGTEHNAIVLSIHATASQFDLAPAKLYSRWPELHQVLSNTVTQHLDLIPTLLAQLGCHTNWPGDNWFQPSAYPKLNLLPHQMVSFKKDKMILVRDDGSYGVWSAGTLVPLNEKLDIPQLTDALKRVQQH
;
A
#
# COMPACT_ATOMS: atom_id res chain seq x y z
N MET A 1 48.38 -28.56 -0.50
CA MET A 1 47.17 -29.40 -0.33
C MET A 1 47.43 -30.60 0.61
N VAL A 2 48.41 -30.54 1.53
CA VAL A 2 48.87 -31.71 2.31
C VAL A 2 48.50 -31.64 3.81
N LEU A 3 47.90 -30.54 4.29
CA LEU A 3 47.64 -30.33 5.73
C LEU A 3 46.24 -30.77 6.22
N GLU A 4 45.34 -31.26 5.35
CA GLU A 4 43.93 -31.48 5.72
C GLU A 4 43.54 -32.93 6.08
N GLN A 5 44.43 -33.90 5.87
CA GLN A 5 44.14 -35.31 6.14
C GLN A 5 44.16 -35.68 7.64
N ASN A 6 44.84 -34.90 8.50
CA ASN A 6 45.04 -35.23 9.93
C ASN A 6 44.25 -34.35 10.92
N LEU A 7 43.34 -33.47 10.48
CA LEU A 7 42.47 -32.74 11.42
C LEU A 7 41.31 -33.62 11.88
N SER A 8 41.10 -33.69 13.20
CA SER A 8 39.90 -34.28 13.80
C SER A 8 38.63 -33.63 13.21
N LEU A 9 37.54 -34.39 13.10
CA LEU A 9 36.25 -33.90 12.62
C LEU A 9 35.84 -32.61 13.35
N VAL A 10 36.05 -32.56 14.67
CA VAL A 10 35.79 -31.41 15.53
C VAL A 10 36.53 -30.16 15.07
N ASN A 11 37.82 -30.26 14.74
CA ASN A 11 38.60 -29.11 14.28
C ASN A 11 38.15 -28.61 12.89
N LYS A 12 37.70 -29.52 12.01
CA LYS A 12 37.14 -29.16 10.70
C LYS A 12 35.80 -28.44 10.86
N VAL A 13 34.91 -28.97 11.69
CA VAL A 13 33.61 -28.35 12.01
C VAL A 13 33.82 -26.99 12.67
N ASN A 14 34.68 -26.88 13.69
CA ASN A 14 34.97 -25.61 14.36
C ASN A 14 35.51 -24.54 13.39
N ARG A 15 36.37 -24.93 12.44
CA ARG A 15 36.85 -23.99 11.42
C ARG A 15 35.73 -23.55 10.47
N LEU A 16 34.84 -24.47 10.08
CA LEU A 16 33.67 -24.18 9.25
C LEU A 16 32.67 -23.28 9.98
N LEU A 17 32.44 -23.48 11.27
CA LEU A 17 31.57 -22.63 12.09
C LEU A 17 32.12 -21.21 12.20
N ASN A 18 33.42 -21.07 12.49
CA ASN A 18 34.07 -19.76 12.52
C ASN A 18 34.00 -19.05 11.16
N TRP A 19 34.23 -19.78 10.07
CA TRP A 19 34.03 -19.28 8.72
C TRP A 19 32.58 -18.83 8.49
N GLY A 20 31.61 -19.64 8.92
CA GLY A 20 30.18 -19.38 8.83
C GLY A 20 29.77 -18.09 9.51
N HIS A 21 30.22 -17.84 10.75
CA HIS A 21 29.93 -16.58 11.45
C HIS A 21 30.44 -15.35 10.70
N TRP A 22 31.66 -15.40 10.14
CA TRP A 22 32.17 -14.30 9.33
C TRP A 22 31.41 -14.14 8.02
N PHE A 23 31.05 -15.24 7.37
CA PHE A 23 30.23 -15.22 6.17
C PHE A 23 28.85 -14.61 6.44
N THR A 24 28.22 -14.95 7.56
CA THR A 24 26.97 -14.33 8.05
C THR A 24 27.16 -12.85 8.33
N PHE A 25 28.26 -12.44 8.98
CA PHE A 25 28.54 -11.02 9.23
C PHE A 25 28.55 -10.20 7.94
N PHE A 26 29.24 -10.66 6.89
CA PHE A 26 29.21 -9.94 5.60
C PHE A 26 27.84 -9.99 4.92
N ASN A 27 27.11 -11.09 5.06
CA ASN A 27 25.73 -11.19 4.58
C ASN A 27 24.78 -10.23 5.32
N ILE A 28 24.98 -9.97 6.61
CA ILE A 28 24.25 -8.92 7.34
C ILE A 28 24.50 -7.57 6.69
N LEU A 29 25.76 -7.22 6.38
CA LEU A 29 26.07 -5.94 5.73
C LEU A 29 25.42 -5.81 4.36
N LEU A 30 25.42 -6.89 3.56
CA LEU A 30 24.77 -6.89 2.25
C LEU A 30 23.24 -6.82 2.36
N ALA A 31 22.66 -7.55 3.31
CA ALA A 31 21.23 -7.50 3.60
C ALA A 31 20.80 -6.11 4.08
N LEU A 32 21.61 -5.41 4.88
CA LEU A 32 21.31 -4.03 5.31
C LEU A 32 21.19 -3.08 4.10
N VAL A 33 22.08 -3.21 3.11
CA VAL A 33 21.98 -2.41 1.88
C VAL A 33 20.68 -2.69 1.13
N ILE A 34 20.25 -3.95 1.09
CA ILE A 34 18.99 -4.35 0.45
C ILE A 34 17.79 -3.87 1.27
N THR A 35 17.79 -4.05 2.59
CA THR A 35 16.66 -3.68 3.46
C THR A 35 16.53 -2.17 3.66
N ALA A 36 17.55 -1.37 3.33
CA ALA A 36 17.40 0.07 3.22
C ALA A 36 16.36 0.46 2.14
N ALA A 37 16.10 -0.41 1.15
CA ALA A 37 15.10 -0.17 0.11
C ALA A 37 13.68 0.06 0.67
N TYR A 38 13.35 -0.58 1.80
CA TYR A 38 12.04 -0.44 2.44
C TYR A 38 11.82 0.96 3.01
N TRP A 39 12.88 1.73 3.29
CA TRP A 39 12.75 3.12 3.78
C TRP A 39 12.13 4.05 2.74
N TRP A 40 12.24 3.74 1.45
CA TRP A 40 11.61 4.53 0.38
C TRP A 40 10.17 4.09 0.09
N ALA A 41 9.73 2.97 0.65
CA ALA A 41 8.36 2.48 0.46
C ALA A 41 7.35 3.13 1.40
N GLU A 42 7.82 3.83 2.45
CA GLU A 42 7.01 4.40 3.52
C GLU A 42 7.50 5.82 3.90
N PRO A 43 6.62 6.70 4.41
CA PRO A 43 7.03 8.03 4.83
C PRO A 43 7.98 7.94 6.04
N LEU A 44 9.01 8.78 6.03
CA LEU A 44 10.01 8.81 7.10
C LEU A 44 9.41 9.32 8.43
N PRO A 45 9.91 8.83 9.58
CA PRO A 45 9.48 9.29 10.89
C PRO A 45 9.72 10.79 11.09
N GLN A 46 8.86 11.43 11.88
CA GLN A 46 8.95 12.87 12.18
C GLN A 46 9.57 13.12 13.56
N SER A 47 9.36 12.20 14.50
CA SER A 47 9.90 12.24 15.86
C SER A 47 11.30 11.63 15.99
N MET A 48 12.05 12.09 17.00
CA MET A 48 13.34 11.50 17.35
C MET A 48 13.21 10.04 17.81
N THR A 49 12.13 9.69 18.53
CA THR A 49 11.84 8.31 18.95
C THR A 49 11.63 7.40 17.74
N GLY A 50 10.87 7.86 16.75
CA GLY A 50 10.68 7.18 15.47
C GLY A 50 11.98 6.92 14.73
N TRP A 51 12.90 7.90 14.65
CA TRP A 51 14.22 7.73 14.03
C TRP A 51 15.11 6.74 14.79
N VAL A 52 15.13 6.80 16.12
CA VAL A 52 15.88 5.85 16.95
C VAL A 52 15.35 4.43 16.75
N TYR A 53 14.02 4.26 16.71
CA TYR A 53 13.41 2.97 16.43
C TYR A 53 13.77 2.47 15.04
N LEU A 54 13.67 3.32 14.01
CA LEU A 54 13.99 2.95 12.63
C LEU A 54 15.40 2.37 12.51
N VAL A 55 16.40 3.08 13.05
CA VAL A 55 17.81 2.66 12.97
C VAL A 55 18.06 1.39 13.79
N THR A 56 17.55 1.34 15.02
CA THR A 56 17.77 0.17 15.89
C THR A 56 17.05 -1.07 15.37
N ASN A 57 15.81 -0.93 14.90
CA ASN A 57 15.05 -2.01 14.30
C ASN A 57 15.69 -2.50 12.99
N TRP A 58 16.08 -1.59 12.10
CA TRP A 58 16.75 -1.95 10.84
C TRP A 58 18.05 -2.73 11.07
N LEU A 59 18.92 -2.25 11.96
CA LEU A 59 20.18 -2.94 12.28
C LEU A 59 19.92 -4.28 12.99
N GLY A 60 19.09 -4.28 14.01
CA GLY A 60 18.84 -5.45 14.86
C GLY A 60 18.07 -6.56 14.15
N HIS A 61 16.95 -6.22 13.52
CA HIS A 61 16.08 -7.19 12.84
C HIS A 61 16.74 -7.79 11.60
N THR A 62 17.41 -6.98 10.78
CA THR A 62 18.15 -7.51 9.61
C THR A 62 19.25 -8.47 10.05
N ALA A 63 20.00 -8.12 11.09
CA ALA A 63 21.03 -8.99 11.64
C ALA A 63 20.46 -10.30 12.22
N PHE A 64 19.35 -10.20 12.97
CA PHE A 64 18.63 -11.36 13.49
C PHE A 64 18.16 -12.29 12.37
N LEU A 65 17.56 -11.75 11.31
CA LEU A 65 17.05 -12.54 10.19
C LEU A 65 18.17 -13.29 9.45
N CYS A 66 19.30 -12.63 9.17
CA CYS A 66 20.47 -13.30 8.57
C CYS A 66 21.07 -14.36 9.50
N PHE A 67 21.12 -14.10 10.80
CA PHE A 67 21.64 -15.07 11.78
C PHE A 67 20.71 -16.27 11.94
N LEU A 68 19.39 -16.05 11.95
CA LEU A 68 18.39 -17.10 11.94
C LEU A 68 18.49 -17.94 10.67
N PHE A 69 18.64 -17.30 9.50
CA PHE A 69 18.88 -17.99 8.23
C PHE A 69 20.13 -18.89 8.32
N PHE A 70 21.22 -18.39 8.89
CA PHE A 70 22.44 -19.19 9.11
C PHE A 70 22.17 -20.42 9.99
N ILE A 71 21.49 -20.24 11.13
CA ILE A 71 21.16 -21.34 12.06
C ILE A 71 20.27 -22.39 11.39
N LEU A 72 19.28 -21.98 10.61
CA LEU A 72 18.30 -22.90 10.02
C LEU A 72 18.83 -23.60 8.77
N THR A 73 19.78 -23.02 8.05
CA THR A 73 20.21 -23.53 6.74
C THR A 73 21.70 -23.92 6.72
N ILE A 74 22.60 -22.96 6.88
CA ILE A 74 24.05 -23.16 6.71
C ILE A 74 24.63 -24.02 7.83
N PHE A 75 24.21 -23.79 9.08
CA PHE A 75 24.71 -24.53 10.24
C PHE A 75 24.45 -26.06 10.12
N PRO A 76 23.22 -26.54 9.82
CA PRO A 76 22.96 -27.96 9.55
C PRO A 76 23.82 -28.54 8.42
N VAL A 77 24.00 -27.78 7.33
CA VAL A 77 24.85 -28.21 6.21
C VAL A 77 26.30 -28.43 6.66
N THR A 78 26.82 -27.60 7.58
CA THR A 78 28.17 -27.78 8.14
C THR A 78 28.32 -29.03 9.02
N LEU A 79 27.22 -29.52 9.62
CA LEU A 79 27.20 -30.74 10.44
C LEU A 79 27.09 -32.00 9.59
N ILE A 80 26.30 -31.97 8.52
CA ILE A 80 26.06 -33.12 7.64
C ILE A 80 27.24 -33.38 6.70
N PHE A 81 27.85 -32.32 6.14
CA PHE A 81 28.90 -32.46 5.14
C PHE A 81 30.28 -32.02 5.67
N PRO A 82 31.25 -32.93 5.83
CA PRO A 82 32.60 -32.58 6.31
C PRO A 82 33.48 -31.94 5.22
N TYR A 83 32.98 -31.79 3.99
CA TYR A 83 33.76 -31.28 2.85
C TYR A 83 33.61 -29.77 2.68
N GLN A 84 34.61 -29.03 3.12
CA GLN A 84 34.64 -27.56 3.15
C GLN A 84 34.31 -26.86 1.81
N ARG A 85 34.69 -27.44 0.66
CA ARG A 85 34.45 -26.81 -0.65
C ARG A 85 32.97 -26.83 -1.02
N HIS A 86 32.29 -27.94 -0.75
CA HIS A 86 30.86 -28.10 -1.05
C HIS A 86 30.02 -27.27 -0.09
N VAL A 87 30.30 -27.32 1.21
CA VAL A 87 29.61 -26.51 2.22
C VAL A 87 29.63 -25.03 1.87
N ARG A 88 30.81 -24.52 1.47
CA ARG A 88 31.00 -23.12 1.08
C ARG A 88 30.26 -22.73 -0.20
N GLY A 89 30.21 -23.61 -1.19
CA GLY A 89 29.48 -23.37 -2.44
C GLY A 89 27.96 -23.40 -2.22
N ILE A 90 27.49 -24.39 -1.46
CA ILE A 90 26.07 -24.50 -1.07
C ILE A 90 25.64 -23.28 -0.26
N ALA A 91 26.43 -22.86 0.73
CA ALA A 91 26.13 -21.68 1.53
C ALA A 91 26.08 -20.39 0.68
N ALA A 92 26.98 -20.23 -0.30
CA ALA A 92 26.93 -19.09 -1.23
C ALA A 92 25.65 -19.09 -2.09
N VAL A 93 25.24 -20.25 -2.60
CA VAL A 93 23.98 -20.39 -3.36
C VAL A 93 22.77 -20.10 -2.47
N LEU A 94 22.73 -20.67 -1.25
CA LEU A 94 21.64 -20.43 -0.30
C LEU A 94 21.54 -18.95 0.09
N ALA A 95 22.66 -18.31 0.41
CA ALA A 95 22.71 -16.87 0.69
C ALA A 95 22.22 -16.05 -0.49
N THR A 96 22.67 -16.36 -1.72
CA THR A 96 22.21 -15.69 -2.95
C THR A 96 20.69 -15.80 -3.11
N VAL A 97 20.13 -16.99 -2.93
CA VAL A 97 18.67 -17.21 -3.00
C VAL A 97 17.95 -16.40 -1.92
N GLY A 98 18.45 -16.38 -0.69
CA GLY A 98 17.89 -15.57 0.40
C GLY A 98 17.90 -14.07 0.11
N LEU A 99 19.00 -13.54 -0.42
CA LEU A 99 19.12 -12.12 -0.78
C LEU A 99 18.24 -11.75 -1.98
N VAL A 100 18.13 -12.63 -2.98
CA VAL A 100 17.21 -12.43 -4.11
C VAL A 100 15.75 -12.45 -3.64
N ALA A 101 15.40 -13.35 -2.72
CA ALA A 101 14.07 -13.37 -2.11
C ALA A 101 13.79 -12.08 -1.33
N LEU A 102 14.78 -11.53 -0.63
CA LEU A 102 14.67 -10.27 0.09
C LEU A 102 14.49 -9.06 -0.84
N ILE A 103 15.22 -9.00 -1.97
CA ILE A 103 15.03 -7.98 -3.01
C ILE A 103 13.63 -8.10 -3.62
N PHE A 104 13.19 -9.32 -3.90
CA PHE A 104 11.87 -9.57 -4.46
C PHE A 104 10.76 -9.14 -3.50
N ASP A 105 10.89 -9.45 -2.21
CA ASP A 105 9.95 -9.00 -1.19
C ASP A 105 9.93 -7.47 -1.08
N ALA A 106 11.08 -6.79 -1.13
CA ALA A 106 11.14 -5.33 -1.14
C ALA A 106 10.38 -4.70 -2.32
N TYR A 107 10.52 -5.31 -3.51
CA TYR A 107 9.77 -4.90 -4.70
C TYR A 107 8.26 -5.09 -4.52
N VAL A 108 7.83 -6.25 -4.02
CA VAL A 108 6.41 -6.56 -3.77
C VAL A 108 5.84 -5.61 -2.72
N TYR A 109 6.56 -5.37 -1.62
CA TYR A 109 6.15 -4.46 -0.56
C TYR A 109 6.00 -3.01 -1.05
N GLN A 110 6.93 -2.56 -1.90
CA GLN A 110 6.85 -1.23 -2.51
C GLN A 110 5.60 -1.08 -3.39
N ALA A 111 5.24 -2.12 -4.14
CA ALA A 111 4.08 -2.10 -5.04
C ALA A 111 2.74 -2.32 -4.31
N LEU A 112 2.66 -3.27 -3.37
CA LEU A 112 1.39 -3.72 -2.78
C LEU A 112 1.16 -3.20 -1.35
N GLY A 113 2.21 -2.88 -0.60
CA GLY A 113 2.11 -2.47 0.80
C GLY A 113 2.04 -3.61 1.82
N TYR A 114 2.28 -4.85 1.38
CA TYR A 114 2.39 -6.03 2.23
C TYR A 114 3.47 -6.98 1.69
N HIS A 115 3.95 -7.86 2.57
CA HIS A 115 5.05 -8.79 2.27
C HIS A 115 4.57 -10.06 1.53
N VAL A 116 5.51 -10.77 0.91
CA VAL A 116 5.25 -12.04 0.24
C VAL A 116 4.88 -13.11 1.28
N GLY A 117 3.74 -13.77 1.07
CA GLY A 117 3.21 -14.81 1.95
C GLY A 117 2.18 -15.69 1.24
N SER A 118 1.66 -16.69 1.94
CA SER A 118 0.65 -17.59 1.36
C SER A 118 -0.65 -16.87 1.03
N ALA A 119 -1.09 -15.97 1.91
CA ALA A 119 -2.28 -15.15 1.74
C ALA A 119 -2.16 -14.09 0.62
N SER A 120 -0.93 -13.69 0.26
CA SER A 120 -0.61 -12.70 -0.78
C SER A 120 -0.07 -13.30 -2.08
N SER A 121 -0.15 -14.64 -2.22
CA SER A 121 0.52 -15.36 -3.31
C SER A 121 -0.08 -15.08 -4.68
N GLU A 122 -1.41 -14.97 -4.78
CA GLU A 122 -2.10 -14.67 -6.03
C GLU A 122 -1.71 -13.29 -6.57
N GLN A 123 -1.68 -12.28 -5.70
CA GLN A 123 -1.33 -10.90 -6.05
C GLN A 123 0.14 -10.77 -6.42
N THR A 124 1.00 -11.48 -5.69
CA THR A 124 2.43 -11.58 -6.02
C THR A 124 2.62 -12.18 -7.41
N ILE A 125 1.86 -13.23 -7.76
CA ILE A 125 1.89 -13.86 -9.08
C ILE A 125 1.34 -12.91 -10.16
N ASP A 126 0.26 -12.18 -9.89
CA ASP A 126 -0.32 -11.25 -10.84
C ASP A 126 0.61 -10.06 -11.13
N LEU A 127 1.27 -9.50 -10.11
CA LEU A 127 2.32 -8.50 -10.31
C LEU A 127 3.47 -9.04 -11.18
N LEU A 128 3.94 -10.25 -10.89
CA LEU A 128 4.96 -10.92 -11.69
C LEU A 128 4.48 -11.13 -13.13
N ARG A 129 3.24 -11.58 -13.32
CA ARG A 129 2.64 -11.78 -14.64
C ARG A 129 2.56 -10.47 -15.41
N GLN A 130 2.12 -9.38 -14.78
CA GLN A 130 2.09 -8.06 -15.41
C GLN A 130 3.47 -7.65 -15.90
N GLN A 131 4.50 -7.82 -15.07
CA GLN A 131 5.88 -7.49 -15.44
C GLN A 131 6.43 -8.39 -16.57
N VAL A 132 6.10 -9.68 -16.53
CA VAL A 132 6.48 -10.68 -17.54
C VAL A 132 5.79 -10.39 -18.88
N VAL A 133 4.49 -10.09 -18.88
CA VAL A 133 3.72 -9.83 -20.11
C VAL A 133 4.11 -8.50 -20.73
N THR A 134 4.30 -7.45 -19.93
CA THR A 134 4.63 -6.12 -20.43
C THR A 134 6.09 -5.99 -20.87
N ASN A 135 7.03 -6.70 -20.21
CA ASN A 135 8.45 -6.50 -20.45
C ASN A 135 9.32 -7.75 -20.17
N LEU A 136 8.92 -8.92 -20.70
CA LEU A 136 9.57 -10.23 -20.50
C LEU A 136 11.11 -10.17 -20.58
N ARG A 137 11.63 -9.57 -21.66
CA ARG A 137 13.06 -9.51 -21.93
C ARG A 137 13.80 -8.78 -20.81
N ASN A 138 13.29 -7.62 -20.40
CA ASN A 138 13.92 -6.81 -19.37
C ASN A 138 13.80 -7.51 -18.01
N PHE A 139 12.64 -8.12 -17.70
CA PHE A 139 12.44 -8.88 -16.47
C PHE A 139 13.44 -10.04 -16.32
N ILE A 140 13.57 -10.90 -17.36
CA ILE A 140 14.50 -12.04 -17.33
C ILE A 140 15.94 -11.55 -17.25
N LEU A 141 16.32 -10.54 -18.04
CA LEU A 141 17.68 -10.01 -18.08
C LEU A 141 18.08 -9.44 -16.71
N ILE A 142 17.27 -8.55 -16.15
CA ILE A 142 17.56 -7.91 -14.85
C ILE A 142 17.65 -8.96 -13.76
N THR A 143 16.67 -9.87 -13.66
CA THR A 143 16.65 -10.91 -12.62
C THR A 143 17.86 -11.84 -12.73
N SER A 144 18.20 -12.28 -13.96
CA SER A 144 19.35 -13.17 -14.19
C SER A 144 20.69 -12.49 -13.88
N VAL A 145 20.83 -11.22 -14.26
CA VAL A 145 22.03 -10.42 -13.98
C VAL A 145 22.19 -10.17 -12.49
N VAL A 146 21.12 -9.80 -11.78
CA VAL A 146 21.14 -9.61 -10.32
C VAL A 146 21.50 -10.92 -9.61
N PHE A 147 20.89 -12.04 -10.00
CA PHE A 147 21.23 -13.34 -9.43
C PHE A 147 22.71 -13.71 -9.67
N ALA A 148 23.20 -13.57 -10.89
CA ALA A 148 24.59 -13.89 -11.24
C ALA A 148 25.59 -12.99 -10.49
N LEU A 149 25.29 -11.69 -10.37
CA LEU A 149 26.11 -10.73 -9.64
C LEU A 149 26.18 -11.08 -8.14
N LEU A 150 25.03 -11.32 -7.51
CA LEU A 150 24.97 -11.71 -6.11
C LEU A 150 25.70 -13.04 -5.88
N LEU A 151 25.51 -14.03 -6.74
CA LEU A 151 26.24 -15.30 -6.65
C LEU A 151 27.75 -15.10 -6.74
N ALA A 152 28.22 -14.24 -7.65
CA ALA A 152 29.65 -13.92 -7.75
C ALA A 152 30.17 -13.25 -6.47
N ILE A 153 29.42 -12.29 -5.92
CA ILE A 153 29.74 -11.64 -4.63
C ILE A 153 29.80 -12.67 -3.50
N GLU A 154 28.79 -13.53 -3.37
CA GLU A 154 28.74 -14.56 -2.31
C GLU A 154 29.88 -15.57 -2.43
N LEU A 155 30.26 -15.99 -3.64
CA LEU A 155 31.40 -16.88 -3.86
C LEU A 155 32.73 -16.19 -3.49
N VAL A 156 32.88 -14.91 -3.82
CA VAL A 156 34.05 -14.10 -3.45
C VAL A 156 34.13 -13.94 -1.93
N LEU A 157 33.03 -13.55 -1.27
CA LEU A 157 32.95 -13.40 0.19
C LEU A 157 33.19 -14.72 0.92
N SER A 158 32.56 -15.80 0.47
CA SER A 158 32.78 -17.16 0.98
C SER A 158 34.26 -17.54 0.92
N ASN A 159 34.92 -17.27 -0.21
CA ASN A 159 36.35 -17.55 -0.38
C ASN A 159 37.26 -16.62 0.42
N PHE A 160 36.92 -15.34 0.49
CA PHE A 160 37.63 -14.34 1.28
C PHE A 160 37.61 -14.72 2.76
N CYS A 161 36.43 -14.99 3.32
CA CYS A 161 36.25 -15.41 4.70
C CYS A 161 37.09 -16.65 4.98
N TRP A 162 37.06 -17.66 4.09
CA TRP A 162 37.79 -18.91 4.29
C TRP A 162 39.31 -18.71 4.35
N LYS A 163 39.86 -17.90 3.44
CA LYS A 163 41.29 -17.61 3.38
C LYS A 163 41.76 -16.72 4.53
N LYS A 164 40.86 -15.93 5.12
CA LYS A 164 41.19 -14.89 6.10
C LYS A 164 40.64 -15.13 7.50
N VAL A 165 40.04 -16.29 7.80
CA VAL A 165 39.50 -16.63 9.13
C VAL A 165 40.44 -16.20 10.29
N PRO A 166 41.74 -16.53 10.29
CA PRO A 166 42.61 -16.16 11.41
C PRO A 166 42.80 -14.65 11.57
N ARG A 167 42.87 -13.91 10.45
CA ARG A 167 42.99 -12.44 10.46
C ARG A 167 41.69 -11.78 10.89
N LEU A 168 40.55 -12.30 10.45
CA LEU A 168 39.24 -11.80 10.83
C LEU A 168 39.01 -12.02 12.33
N GLN A 169 39.32 -13.21 12.85
CA GLN A 169 39.28 -13.49 14.30
C GLN A 169 40.19 -12.55 15.11
N ALA A 170 41.39 -12.24 14.61
CA ALA A 170 42.31 -11.31 15.24
C ALA A 170 41.94 -9.82 15.08
N SER A 171 40.97 -9.48 14.22
CA SER A 171 40.60 -8.09 13.94
C SER A 171 39.94 -7.37 15.13
N GLY A 172 39.41 -8.12 16.09
CA GLY A 172 38.66 -7.58 17.22
C GLY A 172 37.26 -7.04 16.87
N VAL A 173 36.86 -7.00 15.59
CA VAL A 173 35.58 -6.41 15.15
C VAL A 173 34.37 -7.29 15.47
N GLY A 174 34.56 -8.61 15.60
CA GLY A 174 33.45 -9.55 15.77
C GLY A 174 32.63 -9.31 17.05
N GLN A 175 33.28 -9.03 18.18
CA GLN A 175 32.59 -8.81 19.46
C GLN A 175 31.83 -7.47 19.50
N PRO A 176 32.43 -6.33 19.12
CA PRO A 176 31.68 -5.08 18.98
C PRO A 176 30.49 -5.18 18.02
N ALA A 177 30.65 -5.85 16.88
CA ALA A 177 29.54 -6.05 15.94
C ALA A 177 28.40 -6.88 16.54
N LEU A 178 28.73 -7.95 17.27
CA LEU A 178 27.73 -8.75 17.98
C LEU A 178 26.96 -7.90 18.99
N TYR A 179 27.66 -7.13 19.83
CA TYR A 179 27.01 -6.27 20.82
C TYR A 179 26.17 -5.16 20.17
N LEU A 180 26.63 -4.60 19.05
CA LEU A 180 25.86 -3.62 18.28
C LEU A 180 24.56 -4.23 17.77
N PHE A 181 24.63 -5.32 17.01
CA PHE A 181 23.43 -5.92 16.40
C PHE A 181 22.46 -6.48 17.44
N LEU A 182 22.97 -7.21 18.44
CA LEU A 182 22.14 -7.74 19.53
C LEU A 182 21.56 -6.60 20.38
N GLY A 183 22.37 -5.59 20.68
CA GLY A 183 21.93 -4.40 21.43
C GLY A 183 20.83 -3.65 20.69
N CYS A 184 20.99 -3.43 19.38
CA CYS A 184 19.97 -2.83 18.52
C CYS A 184 18.67 -3.65 18.50
N PHE A 185 18.77 -4.99 18.40
CA PHE A 185 17.61 -5.88 18.43
C PHE A 185 16.86 -5.81 19.76
N VAL A 186 17.57 -5.89 20.89
CA VAL A 186 16.92 -5.78 22.22
C VAL A 186 16.34 -4.38 22.44
N ALA A 187 17.06 -3.34 22.01
CA ALA A 187 16.63 -1.95 22.12
C ALA A 187 15.37 -1.68 21.28
N SER A 188 15.29 -2.17 20.05
CA SER A 188 14.10 -1.96 19.20
C SER A 188 12.86 -2.62 19.82
N HIS A 189 12.95 -3.88 20.27
CA HIS A 189 11.83 -4.54 20.96
C HIS A 189 11.44 -3.84 22.26
N SER A 190 12.41 -3.35 23.04
CA SER A 190 12.13 -2.61 24.28
C SER A 190 11.45 -1.27 24.01
N LEU A 191 11.93 -0.54 22.99
CA LEU A 191 11.34 0.72 22.56
C LEU A 191 9.92 0.52 22.02
N HIS A 192 9.69 -0.57 21.29
CA HIS A 192 8.36 -0.92 20.80
C HIS A 192 7.38 -1.25 21.94
N ILE A 193 7.82 -2.00 22.96
CA ILE A 193 6.98 -2.27 24.15
C ILE A 193 6.52 -0.96 24.81
N TRP A 194 7.42 0.01 24.92
CA TRP A 194 7.08 1.34 25.43
C TRP A 194 6.14 2.09 24.49
N ALA A 195 6.41 2.07 23.18
CA ALA A 195 5.62 2.78 22.18
C ALA A 195 4.17 2.27 22.11
N ASP A 196 3.94 0.95 22.14
CA ASP A 196 2.58 0.40 22.14
C ASP A 196 1.82 0.74 23.44
N ALA A 197 2.53 0.83 24.58
CA ALA A 197 1.93 1.27 25.85
C ALA A 197 1.55 2.76 25.84
N GLN A 198 2.31 3.60 25.14
CA GLN A 198 2.10 5.05 25.04
C GLN A 198 1.36 5.51 23.78
N LEU A 199 0.99 4.58 22.89
CA LEU A 199 0.40 4.87 21.58
C LEU A 199 1.27 5.80 20.70
N ASP A 200 2.60 5.62 20.73
CA ASP A 200 3.51 6.36 19.85
C ASP A 200 3.39 5.85 18.41
N LEU A 201 2.59 6.57 17.61
CA LEU A 201 2.29 6.22 16.23
C LEU A 201 3.53 6.27 15.32
N ASP A 202 4.52 7.11 15.60
CA ASP A 202 5.71 7.20 14.74
C ASP A 202 6.57 5.93 14.81
N VAL A 203 6.52 5.22 15.94
CA VAL A 203 7.13 3.90 16.11
C VAL A 203 6.22 2.81 15.52
N MET A 204 4.94 2.79 15.90
CA MET A 204 3.99 1.74 15.49
C MET A 204 3.76 1.69 13.96
N LYS A 205 3.89 2.82 13.25
CA LYS A 205 3.81 2.86 11.77
C LYS A 205 4.85 1.97 11.09
N GLN A 206 5.94 1.66 11.79
CA GLN A 206 7.07 0.93 11.23
C GLN A 206 6.97 -0.60 11.42
N ASP A 207 5.92 -1.10 12.08
CA ASP A 207 5.79 -2.51 12.50
C ASP A 207 5.83 -3.51 11.35
N ASN A 208 5.29 -3.12 10.19
CA ASN A 208 5.17 -3.96 9.00
C ASN A 208 6.09 -3.48 7.86
N VAL A 209 7.18 -2.75 8.16
CA VAL A 209 8.09 -2.24 7.12
C VAL A 209 9.09 -3.29 6.67
N LEU A 210 9.65 -4.06 7.60
CA LEU A 210 10.61 -5.10 7.29
C LEU A 210 9.93 -6.48 7.28
N PRO A 211 10.35 -7.42 6.40
CA PRO A 211 9.73 -8.73 6.33
C PRO A 211 9.94 -9.54 7.61
N PHE A 212 8.97 -10.39 7.92
CA PHE A 212 8.97 -11.25 9.11
C PHE A 212 9.13 -10.50 10.44
N THR A 213 8.70 -9.24 10.50
CA THR A 213 8.76 -8.42 11.72
C THR A 213 7.53 -8.66 12.59
N TYR A 214 7.76 -8.93 13.86
CA TYR A 214 6.72 -9.02 14.88
C TYR A 214 7.24 -8.34 16.16
N PRO A 215 7.11 -7.00 16.26
CA PRO A 215 7.65 -6.27 17.39
C PRO A 215 7.00 -6.72 18.70
N ALA A 216 7.73 -6.58 19.81
CA ALA A 216 7.28 -7.10 21.10
C ALA A 216 6.22 -6.18 21.72
N THR A 217 5.16 -6.76 22.27
CA THR A 217 4.18 -6.05 23.08
C THR A 217 4.08 -6.72 24.45
N ALA A 218 3.90 -5.93 25.51
CA ALA A 218 3.89 -6.44 26.88
C ALA A 218 2.76 -5.86 27.73
N ASN A 219 1.67 -5.40 27.12
CA ASN A 219 0.60 -4.68 27.83
C ASN A 219 0.03 -5.45 29.03
N THR A 220 -0.22 -6.76 28.87
CA THR A 220 -0.70 -7.62 29.98
C THR A 220 0.33 -7.75 31.11
N PHE A 221 1.63 -7.78 30.77
CA PHE A 221 2.70 -7.84 31.75
C PHE A 221 2.83 -6.50 32.49
N LEU A 222 2.84 -5.37 31.78
CA LEU A 222 2.90 -4.04 32.38
C LEU A 222 1.70 -3.78 33.29
N ALA A 223 0.50 -4.18 32.86
CA ALA A 223 -0.71 -4.07 33.67
C ALA A 223 -0.65 -4.91 34.96
N LYS A 224 -0.09 -6.12 34.90
CA LYS A 224 0.11 -6.95 36.10
C LYS A 224 0.97 -6.28 37.18
N TYR A 225 1.90 -5.41 36.78
CA TYR A 225 2.75 -4.64 37.68
C TYR A 225 2.24 -3.22 37.95
N ASN A 226 1.00 -2.91 37.57
CA ASN A 226 0.38 -1.58 37.70
C ASN A 226 1.16 -0.46 36.98
N LEU A 227 1.88 -0.80 35.90
CA LEU A 227 2.58 0.17 35.06
C LEU A 227 1.72 0.66 33.89
N LEU A 228 0.59 0.01 33.62
CA LEU A 228 -0.32 0.33 32.52
C LEU A 228 -1.76 -0.03 32.90
N ASP A 229 -2.70 0.89 32.64
CA ASP A 229 -4.12 0.58 32.70
C ASP A 229 -4.62 0.15 31.31
N LEU A 230 -5.14 -1.08 31.24
CA LEU A 230 -5.67 -1.65 29.99
C LEU A 230 -7.00 -1.04 29.58
N SER A 231 -7.81 -0.57 30.55
CA SER A 231 -9.07 0.10 30.23
C SER A 231 -8.81 1.45 29.58
N SER A 232 -7.97 2.29 30.17
CA SER A 232 -7.62 3.59 29.60
C SER A 232 -6.92 3.47 28.24
N LEU A 233 -6.04 2.46 28.05
CA LEU A 233 -5.39 2.22 26.77
C LEU A 233 -6.40 1.85 25.68
N LYS A 234 -7.37 0.98 26.00
CA LYS A 234 -8.44 0.61 25.06
C LYS A 234 -9.32 1.82 24.71
N GLU A 235 -9.66 2.63 25.70
CA GLU A 235 -10.43 3.87 25.51
C GLU A 235 -9.67 4.84 24.62
N SER A 236 -8.37 5.05 24.86
CA SER A 236 -7.51 5.92 24.04
C SER A 236 -7.36 5.40 22.60
N LYS A 237 -7.22 4.06 22.41
CA LYS A 237 -7.22 3.45 21.07
C LYS A 237 -8.57 3.65 20.37
N ALA A 238 -9.67 3.52 21.10
CA ALA A 238 -11.00 3.76 20.57
C ALA A 238 -11.21 5.24 20.21
N GLU A 239 -10.67 6.17 21.00
CA GLU A 239 -10.68 7.61 20.74
C GLU A 239 -9.92 7.98 19.46
N GLN A 240 -8.71 7.44 19.25
CA GLN A 240 -7.96 7.63 18.00
C GLN A 240 -8.68 7.09 16.76
N LEU A 241 -9.50 6.06 16.95
CA LEU A 241 -10.31 5.43 15.90
C LEU A 241 -11.76 5.93 15.91
N GLN A 242 -12.07 7.01 16.64
CA GLN A 242 -13.41 7.55 16.67
C GLN A 242 -13.84 7.96 15.27
N ARG A 243 -14.96 7.38 14.87
CA ARG A 243 -15.57 7.64 13.58
C ARG A 243 -16.09 9.10 13.54
N PRO A 244 -15.70 9.90 12.53
CA PRO A 244 -16.27 11.22 12.32
C PRO A 244 -17.78 11.14 12.18
N THR A 245 -18.51 11.97 12.91
CA THR A 245 -19.99 11.99 12.90
C THR A 245 -20.54 13.11 12.01
N ASN A 246 -19.69 14.09 11.69
CA ASN A 246 -19.97 15.21 10.83
C ASN A 246 -18.83 15.42 9.83
N TRP A 247 -19.20 15.64 8.58
CA TRP A 247 -18.34 16.22 7.55
C TRP A 247 -19.22 17.24 6.85
N ARG A 248 -18.66 18.41 6.60
CA ARG A 248 -19.33 19.48 5.86
C ARG A 248 -18.57 19.68 4.57
N GLU A 249 -19.31 19.96 3.51
CA GLU A 249 -18.71 20.42 2.26
C GLU A 249 -17.81 21.63 2.54
N PRO A 250 -16.70 21.79 1.82
CA PRO A 250 -15.75 22.86 2.10
C PRO A 250 -16.40 24.25 1.97
N GLU A 251 -16.16 25.12 2.95
CA GLU A 251 -16.84 26.43 3.06
C GLU A 251 -16.56 27.38 1.88
N ALA A 252 -15.41 27.26 1.22
CA ALA A 252 -15.08 28.03 0.02
C ALA A 252 -14.11 27.28 -0.92
N LEU A 253 -14.42 27.25 -2.21
CA LEU A 253 -13.50 26.83 -3.28
C LEU A 253 -12.50 27.94 -3.58
N GLN A 254 -11.21 27.58 -3.65
CA GLN A 254 -10.16 28.48 -4.11
C GLN A 254 -9.90 28.20 -5.59
N CYS A 255 -10.42 29.06 -6.47
CA CYS A 255 -10.28 28.89 -7.91
C CYS A 255 -9.27 29.86 -8.51
N VAL A 256 -8.33 29.32 -9.30
CA VAL A 256 -7.39 30.08 -10.13
C VAL A 256 -7.80 29.92 -11.58
N SER A 257 -7.89 31.03 -12.32
CA SER A 257 -8.20 30.98 -13.74
C SER A 257 -7.08 30.26 -14.49
N GLN A 258 -7.41 29.13 -15.11
CA GLN A 258 -6.50 28.36 -15.95
C GLN A 258 -7.25 27.78 -17.16
N PRO A 259 -6.58 27.55 -18.30
CA PRO A 259 -7.17 26.82 -19.41
C PRO A 259 -7.43 25.37 -18.99
N ALA A 260 -8.70 24.96 -19.02
CA ALA A 260 -9.11 23.59 -18.75
C ALA A 260 -9.32 22.83 -20.07
N GLU A 261 -8.73 21.65 -20.19
CA GLU A 261 -9.07 20.75 -21.30
C GLU A 261 -10.50 20.22 -21.11
N PRO A 262 -11.31 20.10 -22.18
CA PRO A 262 -12.66 19.60 -22.03
C PRO A 262 -12.69 18.15 -21.56
N VAL A 263 -13.44 17.88 -20.49
CA VAL A 263 -13.61 16.54 -19.91
C VAL A 263 -15.09 16.22 -19.79
N THR A 264 -15.51 15.07 -20.32
CA THR A 264 -16.88 14.57 -20.17
C THR A 264 -16.92 13.28 -19.39
N VAL A 265 -17.73 13.24 -18.34
CA VAL A 265 -18.00 12.05 -17.54
C VAL A 265 -19.41 11.55 -17.84
N VAL A 266 -19.53 10.30 -18.25
CA VAL A 266 -20.82 9.63 -18.46
C VAL A 266 -21.04 8.63 -17.35
N ILE A 267 -22.12 8.81 -16.60
CA ILE A 267 -22.48 7.99 -15.45
C ILE A 267 -23.72 7.14 -15.81
N LEU A 268 -23.55 5.81 -15.76
CA LEU A 268 -24.59 4.84 -16.11
C LEU A 268 -25.04 4.04 -14.89
N PRO A 269 -26.29 3.53 -14.84
CA PRO A 269 -26.74 2.71 -13.71
C PRO A 269 -25.93 1.42 -13.61
N ALA A 270 -25.62 0.81 -14.75
CA ALA A 270 -24.75 -0.35 -14.90
C ALA A 270 -24.16 -0.36 -16.32
N LEU A 271 -23.04 -1.05 -16.50
CA LEU A 271 -22.44 -1.29 -17.81
C LEU A 271 -22.62 -2.77 -18.19
N SER A 272 -23.32 -3.03 -19.28
CA SER A 272 -23.50 -4.37 -19.86
C SER A 272 -22.22 -4.85 -20.56
N ALA A 273 -22.20 -6.12 -20.99
CA ALA A 273 -21.09 -6.64 -21.80
C ALA A 273 -20.96 -5.90 -23.15
N ASN A 274 -22.09 -5.49 -23.74
CA ASN A 274 -22.10 -4.72 -24.99
C ASN A 274 -21.52 -3.32 -24.79
N ASP A 275 -21.84 -2.67 -23.66
CA ASP A 275 -21.28 -1.36 -23.32
C ASP A 275 -19.76 -1.44 -23.14
N VAL A 276 -19.28 -2.48 -22.46
CA VAL A 276 -17.83 -2.73 -22.31
C VAL A 276 -17.15 -2.93 -23.66
N ALA A 277 -17.72 -3.75 -24.54
CA ALA A 277 -17.18 -3.96 -25.89
C ALA A 277 -17.16 -2.65 -26.70
N LEU A 278 -18.19 -1.81 -26.56
CA LEU A 278 -18.26 -0.52 -27.21
C LEU A 278 -17.18 0.45 -26.69
N LEU A 279 -16.93 0.47 -25.38
CA LEU A 279 -15.87 1.27 -24.76
C LEU A 279 -14.49 0.86 -25.28
N GLU A 280 -14.21 -0.44 -25.34
CA GLU A 280 -12.96 -0.99 -25.85
C GLU A 280 -12.73 -0.63 -27.33
N GLN A 281 -13.78 -0.74 -28.17
CA GLN A 281 -13.73 -0.29 -29.57
C GLN A 281 -13.43 1.20 -29.71
N ASN A 282 -13.90 2.02 -28.76
CA ASN A 282 -13.66 3.46 -28.71
C ASN A 282 -12.39 3.84 -27.93
N LYS A 283 -11.47 2.89 -27.72
CA LYS A 283 -10.16 3.07 -27.07
C LYS A 283 -10.22 3.53 -25.61
N PHE A 284 -11.34 3.32 -24.92
CA PHE A 284 -11.36 3.45 -23.48
C PHE A 284 -10.59 2.29 -22.85
N LYS A 285 -9.89 2.55 -21.76
CA LYS A 285 -9.24 1.49 -20.97
C LYS A 285 -9.92 1.40 -19.60
N ALA A 286 -10.09 0.17 -19.14
CA ALA A 286 -10.63 -0.11 -17.82
C ALA A 286 -9.61 0.25 -16.73
N GLN A 287 -10.07 0.90 -15.68
CA GLN A 287 -9.35 1.04 -14.42
C GLN A 287 -9.66 -0.17 -13.54
N GLN A 288 -8.66 -1.00 -13.26
CA GLN A 288 -8.87 -2.30 -12.60
C GLN A 288 -9.28 -2.17 -11.12
N GLN A 289 -8.74 -1.18 -10.41
CA GLN A 289 -8.92 -1.03 -8.96
C GLN A 289 -9.75 0.20 -8.59
N HIS A 290 -10.96 0.31 -9.15
CA HIS A 290 -11.88 1.40 -8.83
C HIS A 290 -13.01 0.94 -7.91
N PHE A 291 -13.30 1.69 -6.85
CA PHE A 291 -14.26 1.32 -5.81
C PHE A 291 -15.41 2.31 -5.67
N ALA A 292 -16.60 1.76 -5.42
CA ALA A 292 -17.80 2.52 -5.14
C ALA A 292 -18.62 1.86 -4.03
N PRO A 293 -19.49 2.63 -3.35
CA PRO A 293 -20.51 2.05 -2.51
C PRO A 293 -21.47 1.19 -3.33
N VAL A 294 -21.95 0.11 -2.71
CA VAL A 294 -23.01 -0.73 -3.28
C VAL A 294 -24.36 -0.03 -3.15
N GLU A 295 -24.58 0.69 -2.04
CA GLU A 295 -25.79 1.49 -1.84
C GLU A 295 -25.78 2.74 -2.74
N THR A 296 -26.80 2.88 -3.59
CA THR A 296 -26.91 3.98 -4.56
C THR A 296 -26.81 5.37 -3.91
N GLN A 297 -27.40 5.56 -2.72
CA GLN A 297 -27.38 6.85 -2.03
C GLN A 297 -25.97 7.23 -1.58
N SER A 298 -25.25 6.31 -0.91
CA SER A 298 -23.83 6.47 -0.59
C SER A 298 -23.00 6.74 -1.85
N ALA A 299 -23.28 6.02 -2.94
CA ALA A 299 -22.51 6.14 -4.17
C ALA A 299 -22.70 7.50 -4.86
N LEU A 300 -23.93 8.05 -4.83
CA LEU A 300 -24.23 9.40 -5.32
C LEU A 300 -23.60 10.50 -4.45
N LEU A 301 -23.59 10.33 -3.12
CA LEU A 301 -22.86 11.24 -2.22
C LEU A 301 -21.37 11.28 -2.61
N ASN A 302 -20.75 10.13 -2.84
CA ASN A 302 -19.36 10.05 -3.27
C ASN A 302 -19.14 10.71 -4.64
N LEU A 303 -19.99 10.41 -5.63
CA LEU A 303 -19.82 10.85 -7.02
C LEU A 303 -20.12 12.32 -7.28
N VAL A 304 -21.13 12.87 -6.62
CA VAL A 304 -21.69 14.21 -6.94
C VAL A 304 -21.32 15.22 -5.87
N TYR A 305 -21.26 14.81 -4.61
CA TYR A 305 -20.99 15.71 -3.49
C TYR A 305 -19.54 15.64 -3.02
N GLY A 306 -18.75 14.69 -3.53
CA GLY A 306 -17.38 14.44 -3.02
C GLY A 306 -17.39 14.05 -1.54
N SER A 307 -18.50 13.51 -1.04
CA SER A 307 -18.79 13.29 0.37
C SER A 307 -19.04 11.83 0.68
N MET A 308 -18.66 11.40 1.89
CA MET A 308 -19.01 10.09 2.44
C MET A 308 -20.40 10.11 3.10
N GLN A 309 -20.98 8.93 3.36
CA GLN A 309 -22.21 8.79 4.15
C GLN A 309 -21.87 8.44 5.60
N LEU A 310 -21.58 9.46 6.40
CA LEU A 310 -21.22 9.28 7.81
C LEU A 310 -22.36 8.77 8.66
N ASN A 311 -23.58 9.23 8.36
CA ASN A 311 -24.82 8.88 9.04
C ASN A 311 -25.98 8.80 8.04
N LYS A 312 -27.13 8.29 8.49
CA LYS A 312 -28.32 8.09 7.63
C LYS A 312 -28.98 9.40 7.18
N GLU A 313 -28.79 10.49 7.91
CA GLU A 313 -29.43 11.78 7.61
C GLU A 313 -28.78 12.50 6.43
N MET A 314 -27.50 12.21 6.13
CA MET A 314 -26.76 12.81 5.01
C MET A 314 -27.39 12.53 3.64
N VAL A 315 -28.20 11.47 3.52
CA VAL A 315 -28.95 11.17 2.29
C VAL A 315 -29.91 12.32 1.92
N SER A 316 -30.38 13.10 2.90
CA SER A 316 -31.21 14.28 2.65
C SER A 316 -30.50 15.35 1.82
N ALA A 317 -29.16 15.40 1.82
CA ALA A 317 -28.38 16.31 0.97
C ALA A 317 -28.66 16.07 -0.51
N LEU A 318 -29.01 14.83 -0.92
CA LEU A 318 -29.36 14.49 -2.30
C LEU A 318 -30.57 15.26 -2.85
N GLN A 319 -31.37 15.88 -1.97
CA GLN A 319 -32.57 16.66 -2.35
C GLN A 319 -32.26 18.07 -2.87
N GLN A 320 -31.03 18.58 -2.69
CA GLN A 320 -30.61 19.92 -3.12
C GLN A 320 -29.30 19.83 -3.93
N PRO A 321 -29.02 20.77 -4.85
CA PRO A 321 -27.74 20.79 -5.56
C PRO A 321 -26.57 20.94 -4.57
N PRO A 322 -25.40 20.34 -4.86
CA PRO A 322 -24.24 20.46 -3.99
C PRO A 322 -23.75 21.92 -3.92
N ALA A 323 -23.29 22.36 -2.74
CA ALA A 323 -22.94 23.75 -2.50
C ALA A 323 -21.71 24.21 -3.29
N TRP A 324 -20.82 23.28 -3.63
CA TRP A 324 -19.65 23.58 -4.46
C TRP A 324 -20.02 24.01 -5.90
N LEU A 325 -21.19 23.59 -6.41
CA LEU A 325 -21.59 23.88 -7.80
C LEU A 325 -21.89 25.36 -8.02
N GLU A 326 -22.48 26.03 -7.02
CA GLU A 326 -22.81 27.45 -7.07
C GLU A 326 -21.58 28.37 -6.98
N GLN A 327 -20.45 27.83 -6.51
CA GLN A 327 -19.20 28.59 -6.33
C GLN A 327 -18.36 28.67 -7.62
N LEU A 328 -18.72 27.92 -8.66
CA LEU A 328 -17.95 27.84 -9.90
C LEU A 328 -18.26 29.00 -10.85
N PRO A 329 -17.29 29.42 -11.69
CA PRO A 329 -17.56 30.38 -12.77
C PRO A 329 -18.70 29.90 -13.67
N ALA A 330 -19.61 30.81 -14.02
CA ALA A 330 -20.79 30.47 -14.82
C ALA A 330 -20.40 29.78 -16.14
N GLY A 331 -21.01 28.62 -16.41
CA GLY A 331 -20.77 27.86 -17.63
C GLY A 331 -19.42 27.13 -17.69
N SER A 332 -18.66 27.03 -16.60
CA SER A 332 -17.44 26.22 -16.54
C SER A 332 -17.72 24.73 -16.33
N PHE A 333 -18.81 24.40 -15.66
CA PHE A 333 -19.21 23.05 -15.28
C PHE A 333 -20.68 22.79 -15.66
N SER A 334 -20.97 21.62 -16.21
CA SER A 334 -22.35 21.17 -16.50
C SER A 334 -22.62 19.84 -15.82
N LEU A 335 -23.73 19.75 -15.11
CA LEU A 335 -24.25 18.52 -14.52
C LEU A 335 -25.66 18.29 -15.04
N SER A 336 -25.92 17.18 -15.73
CA SER A 336 -27.23 16.94 -16.37
C SER A 336 -27.60 15.46 -16.44
N ALA A 337 -28.86 15.17 -16.76
CA ALA A 337 -29.36 13.83 -17.04
C ALA A 337 -30.01 13.73 -18.43
N SER A 338 -29.91 12.57 -19.05
CA SER A 338 -30.60 12.26 -20.31
C SER A 338 -32.08 11.90 -20.12
N ASP A 339 -32.50 11.54 -18.91
CA ASP A 339 -33.82 10.99 -18.58
C ASP A 339 -34.31 11.52 -17.22
N ALA A 340 -35.59 11.89 -17.13
CA ALA A 340 -36.28 12.32 -15.92
C ALA A 340 -36.27 11.26 -14.80
N GLN A 341 -36.02 9.98 -15.10
CA GLN A 341 -35.88 8.95 -14.07
C GLN A 341 -34.72 9.23 -13.10
N TYR A 342 -33.68 9.96 -13.52
CA TYR A 342 -32.62 10.38 -12.60
C TYR A 342 -33.09 11.44 -11.59
N GLN A 343 -34.18 12.16 -11.88
CA GLN A 343 -34.78 13.10 -10.93
C GLN A 343 -35.47 12.41 -9.76
N GLN A 344 -35.71 11.09 -9.84
CA GLN A 344 -36.12 10.30 -8.67
C GLN A 344 -34.98 10.12 -7.66
N LEU A 345 -33.73 10.19 -8.13
CA LEU A 345 -32.52 10.07 -7.31
C LEU A 345 -31.99 11.44 -6.90
N LEU A 346 -32.03 12.41 -7.82
CA LEU A 346 -31.53 13.78 -7.67
C LEU A 346 -32.57 14.76 -8.24
N PRO A 347 -33.57 15.21 -7.46
CA PRO A 347 -34.70 15.99 -7.96
C PRO A 347 -34.34 17.31 -8.65
N TRP A 348 -33.20 17.88 -8.30
CA TRP A 348 -32.68 19.14 -8.82
C TRP A 348 -31.87 18.99 -10.12
N LEU A 349 -31.58 17.75 -10.56
CA LEU A 349 -30.72 17.49 -11.72
C LEU A 349 -31.40 17.94 -13.04
N PRO A 350 -30.80 18.85 -13.81
CA PRO A 350 -31.41 19.36 -15.03
C PRO A 350 -31.35 18.34 -16.18
N LEU A 351 -32.34 18.39 -17.07
CA LEU A 351 -32.39 17.53 -18.28
C LEU A 351 -31.72 18.16 -19.50
N THR A 352 -31.27 19.40 -19.37
CA THR A 352 -30.59 20.15 -20.42
C THR A 352 -29.12 20.30 -20.07
N GLU A 353 -28.27 19.90 -21.00
CA GLU A 353 -26.81 20.03 -20.88
C GLU A 353 -26.35 21.44 -21.29
N GLN A 354 -25.38 22.00 -20.56
CA GLN A 354 -24.71 23.23 -20.95
C GLN A 354 -23.55 22.90 -21.91
N ALA A 355 -23.81 23.02 -23.21
CA ALA A 355 -22.88 22.56 -24.25
C ALA A 355 -21.50 23.23 -24.20
N THR A 356 -21.40 24.46 -23.71
CA THR A 356 -20.16 25.26 -23.64
C THR A 356 -19.29 24.96 -22.42
N ALA A 357 -19.75 24.15 -21.48
CA ALA A 357 -18.97 23.83 -20.29
C ALA A 357 -17.73 23.00 -20.62
N ALA A 358 -16.60 23.37 -20.03
CA ALA A 358 -15.35 22.63 -20.18
C ALA A 358 -15.43 21.27 -19.48
N VAL A 359 -15.99 21.23 -18.27
CA VAL A 359 -16.19 19.99 -17.54
C VAL A 359 -17.67 19.62 -17.52
N LYS A 360 -17.98 18.38 -17.86
CA LYS A 360 -19.35 17.88 -17.96
C LYS A 360 -19.49 16.56 -17.24
N ILE A 361 -20.56 16.42 -16.45
CA ILE A 361 -21.02 15.13 -15.94
C ILE A 361 -22.45 14.91 -16.44
N LYS A 362 -22.67 13.77 -17.09
CA LYS A 362 -23.94 13.40 -17.67
C LYS A 362 -24.39 12.03 -17.17
N PHE A 363 -25.54 11.99 -16.52
CA PHE A 363 -26.22 10.74 -16.17
C PHE A 363 -26.99 10.25 -17.39
N SER A 364 -26.68 9.04 -17.87
CA SER A 364 -27.29 8.49 -19.07
C SER A 364 -27.53 6.99 -18.97
N ARG A 365 -28.50 6.52 -19.75
CA ARG A 365 -28.83 5.09 -19.88
C ARG A 365 -28.47 4.53 -21.25
N ASP A 366 -28.06 5.38 -22.19
CA ASP A 366 -27.72 5.00 -23.55
C ASP A 366 -26.30 5.46 -23.86
N LEU A 367 -25.33 4.62 -23.51
CA LEU A 367 -23.92 4.88 -23.76
C LEU A 367 -23.63 5.10 -25.26
N GLY A 368 -24.34 4.40 -26.16
CA GLY A 368 -24.14 4.51 -27.59
C GLY A 368 -24.43 5.91 -28.11
N SER A 369 -25.54 6.50 -27.67
CA SER A 369 -25.90 7.87 -28.01
C SER A 369 -24.87 8.88 -27.48
N GLU A 370 -24.37 8.70 -26.26
CA GLU A 370 -23.40 9.62 -25.65
C GLU A 370 -22.05 9.58 -26.34
N LEU A 371 -21.54 8.37 -26.66
CA LEU A 371 -20.27 8.22 -27.36
C LEU A 371 -20.32 8.79 -28.78
N ALA A 372 -21.47 8.67 -29.47
CA ALA A 372 -21.67 9.27 -30.78
C ALA A 372 -21.61 10.81 -30.74
N GLN A 373 -22.09 11.43 -29.65
CA GLN A 373 -22.04 12.89 -29.46
C GLN A 373 -20.64 13.37 -29.02
N LEU A 374 -19.94 12.60 -28.20
CA LEU A 374 -18.63 12.94 -27.65
C LEU A 374 -17.51 13.01 -28.71
N GLY A 375 -17.58 12.14 -29.74
CA GLY A 375 -16.50 11.97 -30.71
C GLY A 375 -15.26 11.27 -30.14
N THR A 376 -14.12 11.32 -30.85
CA THR A 376 -12.89 10.58 -30.48
C THR A 376 -11.79 11.40 -29.81
N GLU A 377 -11.81 12.73 -29.93
CA GLU A 377 -10.69 13.59 -29.56
C GLU A 377 -10.77 14.17 -28.13
N HIS A 378 -11.89 13.96 -27.43
CA HIS A 378 -12.10 14.54 -26.09
C HIS A 378 -11.76 13.55 -24.97
N ASN A 379 -11.21 14.08 -23.88
CA ASN A 379 -10.99 13.37 -22.64
C ASN A 379 -12.34 12.95 -22.06
N ALA A 380 -12.48 11.67 -21.73
CA ALA A 380 -13.72 11.16 -21.20
C ALA A 380 -13.56 10.04 -20.18
N ILE A 381 -14.53 9.96 -19.27
CA ILE A 381 -14.63 8.93 -18.25
C ILE A 381 -16.05 8.34 -18.33
N VAL A 382 -16.15 7.03 -18.23
CA VAL A 382 -17.41 6.31 -18.16
C VAL A 382 -17.40 5.42 -16.94
N LEU A 383 -18.40 5.54 -16.08
CA LEU A 383 -18.47 4.77 -14.83
C LEU A 383 -19.90 4.36 -14.45
N SER A 384 -20.02 3.32 -13.64
CA SER A 384 -21.31 2.90 -13.06
C SER A 384 -21.65 3.71 -11.80
N ILE A 385 -22.93 3.99 -11.54
CA ILE A 385 -23.39 4.78 -10.36
C ILE A 385 -22.95 4.14 -9.05
N HIS A 386 -23.04 2.82 -8.95
CA HIS A 386 -22.71 2.04 -7.77
C HIS A 386 -21.89 0.81 -8.16
N ALA A 387 -21.30 0.17 -7.17
CA ALA A 387 -20.65 -1.13 -7.34
C ALA A 387 -21.69 -2.24 -7.46
N THR A 388 -21.32 -3.35 -8.12
CA THR A 388 -22.18 -4.54 -8.13
C THR A 388 -22.31 -5.12 -6.73
N ALA A 389 -23.46 -5.75 -6.45
CA ALA A 389 -23.72 -6.39 -5.16
C ALA A 389 -22.56 -7.31 -4.73
N SER A 390 -22.13 -7.14 -3.50
CA SER A 390 -20.92 -7.74 -2.94
C SER A 390 -21.10 -8.01 -1.45
N GLN A 391 -20.15 -8.75 -0.84
CA GLN A 391 -20.06 -8.91 0.61
C GLN A 391 -19.54 -7.66 1.33
N PHE A 392 -19.10 -6.65 0.58
CA PHE A 392 -18.58 -5.39 1.08
C PHE A 392 -19.53 -4.25 0.70
N ASP A 393 -19.81 -3.32 1.62
CA ASP A 393 -20.61 -2.12 1.26
C ASP A 393 -19.83 -1.16 0.35
N LEU A 394 -18.51 -1.31 0.28
CA LEU A 394 -17.62 -0.69 -0.72
C LEU A 394 -16.99 -1.79 -1.57
N ALA A 395 -17.27 -1.80 -2.88
CA ALA A 395 -16.85 -2.88 -3.75
C ALA A 395 -16.33 -2.33 -5.10
N PRO A 396 -15.67 -3.19 -5.91
CA PRO A 396 -15.23 -2.78 -7.24
C PRO A 396 -16.39 -2.30 -8.11
N ALA A 397 -16.19 -1.16 -8.74
CA ALA A 397 -17.09 -0.55 -9.70
C ALA A 397 -16.40 -0.40 -11.05
N LYS A 398 -17.18 -0.34 -12.12
CA LYS A 398 -16.63 -0.21 -13.46
C LYS A 398 -16.28 1.26 -13.70
N LEU A 399 -15.01 1.53 -13.99
CA LEU A 399 -14.54 2.81 -14.50
C LEU A 399 -13.68 2.58 -15.74
N TYR A 400 -13.99 3.35 -16.78
CA TYR A 400 -13.30 3.35 -18.05
C TYR A 400 -12.93 4.78 -18.37
N SER A 401 -11.73 5.01 -18.90
CA SER A 401 -11.34 6.34 -19.33
C SER A 401 -10.64 6.33 -20.68
N ARG A 402 -10.87 7.38 -21.44
CA ARG A 402 -10.09 7.77 -22.61
C ARG A 402 -9.46 9.11 -22.27
N TRP A 403 -8.44 9.04 -21.41
CA TRP A 403 -7.69 10.19 -20.91
C TRP A 403 -6.23 9.75 -20.71
N PRO A 404 -5.33 10.03 -21.67
CA PRO A 404 -3.96 9.48 -21.68
C PRO A 404 -3.15 9.80 -20.42
N GLU A 405 -3.24 11.04 -19.93
CA GLU A 405 -2.54 11.50 -18.73
C GLU A 405 -3.02 10.73 -17.49
N LEU A 406 -4.34 10.51 -17.39
CA LEU A 406 -4.92 9.78 -16.28
C LEU A 406 -4.43 8.32 -16.22
N HIS A 407 -4.27 7.67 -17.37
CA HIS A 407 -3.75 6.30 -17.45
C HIS A 407 -2.31 6.16 -16.95
N GLN A 408 -1.51 7.20 -17.07
CA GLN A 408 -0.13 7.19 -16.58
C GLN A 408 -0.08 7.28 -15.06
N VAL A 409 -0.99 8.04 -14.46
CA VAL A 409 -0.99 8.27 -13.01
C VAL A 409 -1.72 7.17 -12.25
N LEU A 410 -2.81 6.63 -12.81
CA LEU A 410 -3.65 5.65 -12.11
C LEU A 410 -3.19 4.19 -12.21
N SER A 411 -2.07 3.92 -12.88
CA SER A 411 -1.60 2.55 -13.08
C SER A 411 -1.31 1.88 -11.72
N ASN A 412 -2.03 0.79 -11.42
CA ASN A 412 -1.92 0.02 -10.17
C ASN A 412 -2.21 0.82 -8.88
N THR A 413 -3.02 1.89 -8.98
CA THR A 413 -3.51 2.62 -7.80
C THR A 413 -5.00 2.36 -7.58
N VAL A 414 -5.38 2.10 -6.34
CA VAL A 414 -6.78 2.09 -5.93
C VAL A 414 -7.38 3.48 -6.11
N THR A 415 -8.55 3.58 -6.72
CA THR A 415 -9.33 4.82 -6.84
C THR A 415 -10.75 4.62 -6.34
N GLN A 416 -11.45 5.70 -6.04
CA GLN A 416 -12.81 5.67 -5.52
C GLN A 416 -13.71 6.69 -6.21
N HIS A 417 -15.04 6.52 -6.11
CA HIS A 417 -16.01 7.55 -6.53
C HIS A 417 -15.73 8.91 -5.90
N LEU A 418 -15.25 8.93 -4.64
CA LEU A 418 -14.87 10.16 -3.93
C LEU A 418 -13.82 11.01 -4.64
N ASP A 419 -12.96 10.38 -5.43
CA ASP A 419 -11.82 11.04 -6.06
C ASP A 419 -12.25 11.83 -7.32
N LEU A 420 -13.48 11.61 -7.83
CA LEU A 420 -13.94 12.19 -9.09
C LEU A 420 -14.09 13.71 -9.01
N ILE A 421 -14.89 14.22 -8.07
CA ILE A 421 -15.13 15.67 -7.91
C ILE A 421 -13.83 16.45 -7.64
N PRO A 422 -12.96 16.04 -6.70
CA PRO A 422 -11.67 16.71 -6.48
C PRO A 422 -10.83 16.78 -7.76
N THR A 423 -10.82 15.71 -8.55
CA THR A 423 -10.07 15.66 -9.82
C THR A 423 -10.65 16.62 -10.86
N LEU A 424 -11.97 16.63 -11.03
CA LEU A 424 -12.65 17.48 -12.00
C LEU A 424 -12.57 18.98 -11.64
N LEU A 425 -12.70 19.31 -10.36
CA LEU A 425 -12.55 20.69 -9.89
C LEU A 425 -11.11 21.19 -10.06
N ALA A 426 -10.12 20.32 -9.83
CA ALA A 426 -8.72 20.66 -10.07
C ALA A 426 -8.43 20.96 -11.54
N GLN A 427 -9.14 20.35 -12.51
CA GLN A 427 -9.04 20.73 -13.93
C GLN A 427 -9.50 22.18 -14.18
N LEU A 428 -10.52 22.63 -13.46
CA LEU A 428 -11.00 24.02 -13.50
C LEU A 428 -10.13 25.00 -12.68
N GLY A 429 -9.06 24.52 -12.05
CA GLY A 429 -8.18 25.31 -11.18
C GLY A 429 -8.76 25.59 -9.81
N CYS A 430 -9.81 24.85 -9.43
CA CYS A 430 -10.48 24.96 -8.14
C CYS A 430 -9.96 23.91 -7.17
N HIS A 431 -9.47 24.38 -6.02
CA HIS A 431 -8.88 23.54 -4.99
C HIS A 431 -9.56 23.77 -3.65
N THR A 432 -9.65 22.69 -2.87
CA THR A 432 -10.08 22.69 -1.46
C THR A 432 -9.74 21.34 -0.82
N ASN A 433 -9.99 21.20 0.48
CA ASN A 433 -9.76 19.95 1.21
C ASN A 433 -10.95 19.01 1.03
N TRP A 434 -10.81 18.08 0.09
CA TRP A 434 -11.77 17.00 -0.10
C TRP A 434 -11.34 15.74 0.66
N PRO A 435 -12.29 14.90 1.11
CA PRO A 435 -11.95 13.57 1.63
C PRO A 435 -11.32 12.65 0.57
N GLY A 436 -11.79 12.78 -0.68
CA GLY A 436 -11.25 12.09 -1.84
C GLY A 436 -9.99 12.75 -2.40
N ASP A 437 -9.22 12.00 -3.18
CA ASP A 437 -8.01 12.50 -3.81
C ASP A 437 -8.28 13.16 -5.16
N ASN A 438 -7.47 14.17 -5.50
CA ASN A 438 -7.24 14.49 -6.91
C ASN A 438 -6.36 13.38 -7.50
N TRP A 439 -6.83 12.69 -8.54
CA TRP A 439 -6.08 11.61 -9.19
C TRP A 439 -4.70 12.04 -9.70
N PHE A 440 -4.50 13.30 -10.08
CA PHE A 440 -3.20 13.80 -10.53
C PHE A 440 -2.28 14.26 -9.39
N GLN A 441 -2.83 14.50 -8.20
CA GLN A 441 -2.11 14.95 -7.01
C GLN A 441 -2.70 14.27 -5.77
N PRO A 442 -2.47 12.95 -5.60
CA PRO A 442 -3.04 12.21 -4.48
C PRO A 442 -2.48 12.66 -3.14
N SER A 443 -3.30 12.59 -2.09
CA SER A 443 -2.87 12.89 -0.73
C SER A 443 -1.83 11.88 -0.24
N ALA A 444 -0.96 12.33 0.67
CA ALA A 444 0.01 11.47 1.36
C ALA A 444 -0.66 10.52 2.37
N TYR A 445 -1.87 10.82 2.82
CA TYR A 445 -2.61 9.97 3.76
C TYR A 445 -3.24 8.77 3.04
N PRO A 446 -3.40 7.61 3.71
CA PRO A 446 -4.18 6.50 3.18
C PRO A 446 -5.60 6.93 2.83
N LYS A 447 -6.18 6.40 1.75
CA LYS A 447 -7.56 6.69 1.36
C LYS A 447 -8.53 6.20 2.42
N LEU A 448 -9.69 6.85 2.50
CA LEU A 448 -10.74 6.56 3.47
C LEU A 448 -12.12 6.66 2.82
N ASN A 449 -12.99 5.72 3.17
CA ASN A 449 -14.42 5.81 2.91
C ASN A 449 -15.20 5.38 4.14
N LEU A 450 -16.12 6.25 4.57
CA LEU A 450 -17.00 6.03 5.71
C LEU A 450 -18.39 5.74 5.18
N LEU A 451 -18.87 4.54 5.47
CA LEU A 451 -20.17 4.01 5.06
C LEU A 451 -20.99 3.70 6.30
N PRO A 452 -22.33 3.68 6.27
CA PRO A 452 -23.17 3.63 7.46
C PRO A 452 -22.72 2.66 8.56
N HIS A 453 -22.25 1.45 8.21
CA HIS A 453 -21.84 0.41 9.16
C HIS A 453 -20.38 -0.05 9.06
N GLN A 454 -19.57 0.64 8.24
CA GLN A 454 -18.18 0.25 8.03
C GLN A 454 -17.29 1.44 7.64
N MET A 455 -16.04 1.33 8.05
CA MET A 455 -14.94 2.18 7.62
C MET A 455 -14.02 1.35 6.74
N VAL A 456 -13.66 1.89 5.57
CA VAL A 456 -12.72 1.24 4.66
C VAL A 456 -11.55 2.18 4.38
N SER A 457 -10.33 1.70 4.58
CA SER A 457 -9.10 2.42 4.25
C SER A 457 -8.26 1.67 3.24
N PHE A 458 -7.62 2.41 2.33
CA PHE A 458 -6.68 1.86 1.36
C PHE A 458 -5.31 2.50 1.45
N LYS A 459 -4.28 1.66 1.36
CA LYS A 459 -2.88 2.07 1.22
C LYS A 459 -2.21 1.13 0.22
N LYS A 460 -1.82 1.64 -0.95
CA LYS A 460 -1.39 0.81 -2.10
C LYS A 460 -2.50 -0.21 -2.42
N ASP A 461 -2.20 -1.50 -2.41
CA ASP A 461 -3.18 -2.58 -2.62
C ASP A 461 -3.80 -3.08 -1.30
N LYS A 462 -3.31 -2.64 -0.14
CA LYS A 462 -3.85 -3.05 1.17
C LYS A 462 -5.16 -2.34 1.47
N MET A 463 -6.24 -3.11 1.62
CA MET A 463 -7.56 -2.67 2.04
C MET A 463 -7.82 -3.13 3.48
N ILE A 464 -8.17 -2.19 4.36
CA ILE A 464 -8.60 -2.48 5.74
C ILE A 464 -10.07 -2.11 5.85
N LEU A 465 -10.87 -3.04 6.35
CA LEU A 465 -12.28 -2.84 6.65
C LEU A 465 -12.49 -3.02 8.15
N VAL A 466 -13.16 -2.06 8.78
CA VAL A 466 -13.58 -2.10 10.18
C VAL A 466 -15.09 -1.87 10.25
N ARG A 467 -15.82 -2.71 10.99
CA ARG A 467 -17.26 -2.58 11.19
C ARG A 467 -17.58 -1.95 12.55
N ASP A 468 -18.82 -1.51 12.72
CA ASP A 468 -19.29 -0.89 13.96
C ASP A 468 -19.15 -1.80 15.20
N ASP A 469 -19.16 -3.13 15.03
CA ASP A 469 -18.96 -4.11 16.10
C ASP A 469 -17.48 -4.31 16.50
N GLY A 470 -16.56 -3.57 15.87
CA GLY A 470 -15.12 -3.68 16.08
C GLY A 470 -14.47 -4.86 15.34
N SER A 471 -15.24 -5.67 14.61
CA SER A 471 -14.68 -6.68 13.72
C SER A 471 -13.94 -6.00 12.57
N TYR A 472 -12.81 -6.58 12.16
CA TYR A 472 -12.02 -6.06 11.06
C TYR A 472 -11.57 -7.17 10.12
N GLY A 473 -11.19 -6.77 8.91
CA GLY A 473 -10.51 -7.64 7.95
C GLY A 473 -9.50 -6.85 7.14
N VAL A 474 -8.40 -7.50 6.80
CA VAL A 474 -7.38 -6.95 5.89
C VAL A 474 -7.45 -7.76 4.60
N TRP A 475 -7.45 -7.10 3.46
CA TRP A 475 -7.71 -7.68 2.15
C TRP A 475 -6.81 -7.04 1.09
N SER A 476 -6.57 -7.76 -0.01
CA SER A 476 -6.07 -7.14 -1.23
C SER A 476 -7.22 -6.40 -1.92
N ALA A 477 -7.00 -5.15 -2.32
CA ALA A 477 -7.95 -4.36 -3.08
C ALA A 477 -8.08 -4.88 -4.53
N GLY A 478 -6.98 -5.38 -5.11
CA GLY A 478 -6.96 -5.93 -6.48
C GLY A 478 -7.74 -7.23 -6.64
N THR A 479 -7.59 -8.18 -5.71
CA THR A 479 -8.21 -9.51 -5.84
C THR A 479 -9.33 -9.79 -4.85
N LEU A 480 -9.50 -8.94 -3.83
CA LEU A 480 -10.46 -9.14 -2.74
C LEU A 480 -10.25 -10.45 -1.96
N VAL A 481 -9.01 -10.94 -1.91
CA VAL A 481 -8.60 -12.09 -1.08
C VAL A 481 -8.11 -11.60 0.29
N PRO A 482 -8.42 -12.30 1.39
CA PRO A 482 -8.06 -11.85 2.72
C PRO A 482 -6.55 -11.99 2.94
N LEU A 483 -5.95 -10.95 3.51
CA LEU A 483 -4.57 -10.93 3.98
C LEU A 483 -4.58 -11.32 5.47
N ASN A 484 -3.79 -12.34 5.85
CA ASN A 484 -3.68 -12.79 7.24
C ASN A 484 -2.80 -11.82 8.06
N GLU A 485 -3.19 -10.55 8.13
CA GLU A 485 -2.48 -9.49 8.82
C GLU A 485 -3.27 -8.96 10.03
N LYS A 486 -2.54 -8.39 10.99
CA LYS A 486 -3.14 -7.67 12.12
C LYS A 486 -3.72 -6.33 11.64
N LEU A 487 -4.67 -5.81 12.42
CA LEU A 487 -5.21 -4.47 12.20
C LEU A 487 -4.09 -3.42 12.25
N ASP A 488 -3.94 -2.67 11.16
CA ASP A 488 -2.99 -1.56 11.05
C ASP A 488 -3.64 -0.28 11.60
N ILE A 489 -3.59 -0.13 12.93
CA ILE A 489 -4.13 1.05 13.63
C ILE A 489 -3.49 2.34 13.09
N PRO A 490 -2.16 2.42 12.84
CA PRO A 490 -1.58 3.62 12.29
C PRO A 490 -2.12 4.01 10.91
N GLN A 491 -2.34 3.05 10.00
CA GLN A 491 -2.99 3.34 8.72
C GLN A 491 -4.37 3.97 8.92
N LEU A 492 -5.20 3.40 9.80
CA LEU A 492 -6.55 3.93 10.06
C LEU A 492 -6.52 5.32 10.69
N THR A 493 -5.61 5.53 11.64
CA THR A 493 -5.47 6.82 12.33
C THR A 493 -5.01 7.91 11.35
N ASP A 494 -4.07 7.60 10.46
CA ASP A 494 -3.65 8.53 9.41
C ASP A 494 -4.76 8.75 8.36
N ALA A 495 -5.55 7.73 8.03
CA ALA A 495 -6.69 7.88 7.13
C ALA A 495 -7.75 8.84 7.71
N LEU A 496 -8.02 8.75 9.02
CA LEU A 496 -8.98 9.60 9.73
C LEU A 496 -8.57 11.08 9.75
N LYS A 497 -7.27 11.39 9.67
CA LYS A 497 -6.79 12.78 9.54
C LYS A 497 -7.31 13.48 8.28
N ARG A 498 -7.71 12.74 7.23
CA ARG A 498 -8.35 13.33 6.03
C ARG A 498 -9.66 14.05 6.34
N VAL A 499 -10.35 13.65 7.42
CA VAL A 499 -11.69 14.16 7.77
C VAL A 499 -11.62 15.08 8.98
N GLN A 500 -10.67 14.86 9.88
CA GLN A 500 -10.49 15.65 11.11
C GLN A 500 -9.81 17.01 10.91
N GLN A 501 -9.30 17.32 9.72
CA GLN A 501 -8.68 18.63 9.42
C GLN A 501 -9.71 19.78 9.28
N HIS A 502 -10.93 19.61 9.79
CA HIS A 502 -12.05 20.54 9.69
C HIS A 502 -12.70 20.81 11.05
#